data_AF-A0AA86IXG6-F1
#
_entry.id   AF-A0AA86IXG6-F1
#
_cell.length_a   1.000
_cell.length_b   1.000
_cell.length_c   1.000
_cell.angle_alpha   90.00
_cell.angle_beta   90.00
_cell.angle_gamma   90.00
#
_symmetry.space_group_name_H-M   'P 1'
#
loop_
_entity.id
_entity.type
_entity.pdbx_description
1 polymer ?
#
loop_
_entity_poly.entity_id
_entity_poly.type
_entity_poly.pdbx_seq_one_letter_code
_entity_poly.pdbx_strand_id
1 'polypeptide(L)'
;MKILAAAQDINELIDKPDTPDTLKKQLRHITQIRAFSVSTLALPDNTSYTRYTQLDRPFVVWNVVASPVDSLDLKTWCFPVTGCISYKGFYQEVDAVKLAVSLRREGLDVAVLGVPAYSTLGFTPDPVLSSFVNYPAGELARLVFHELAHQVVYIADDTTFNESFATAVEELGLEEWLAQPGQETLRVLYGEFDGRRRAFRALLSRAQTDLKQIYANEGKVAQSVVLEAKSMRMSQLRADYLALKAEWGGWSGYDRFMSEDLNNAKLAVSGLYNQHVPGFKGLFEWCGRDFPRFYGAVESLGQRSKEERDQVLNTLVHAPQKRPVSACSEGGFDAILQHGPPVLKDHK
;
A
#
# COMPACT_ATOMS: atom_id res chain seq x y z
N MET A 1 5.53 17.51 -15.23
CA MET A 1 4.87 18.50 -16.11
C MET A 1 4.19 17.90 -17.35
N LYS A 2 4.82 17.00 -18.14
CA LYS A 2 4.17 16.44 -19.35
C LYS A 2 2.86 15.68 -19.09
N ILE A 3 2.75 14.95 -17.98
CA ILE A 3 1.54 14.19 -17.61
C ILE A 3 0.36 15.14 -17.38
N LEU A 4 0.49 16.09 -16.45
CA LEU A 4 -0.56 17.06 -16.14
C LEU A 4 -0.95 17.93 -17.35
N ALA A 5 0.03 18.32 -18.17
CA ALA A 5 -0.23 19.09 -19.39
C ALA A 5 -1.01 18.31 -20.44
N ALA A 6 -0.91 16.97 -20.46
CA ALA A 6 -1.64 16.10 -21.38
C ALA A 6 -3.00 15.64 -20.83
N ALA A 7 -3.35 16.02 -19.60
CA ALA A 7 -4.57 15.58 -18.94
C ALA A 7 -5.81 16.25 -19.56
N GLN A 8 -6.79 15.45 -19.94
CA GLN A 8 -8.08 15.88 -20.49
C GLN A 8 -9.20 15.71 -19.45
N ASP A 9 -10.22 16.55 -19.48
CA ASP A 9 -11.36 16.45 -18.55
C ASP A 9 -12.14 15.15 -18.77
N ILE A 10 -12.53 14.47 -17.69
CA ILE A 10 -13.22 13.19 -17.78
C ILE A 10 -14.63 13.34 -18.40
N ASN A 11 -15.36 14.40 -18.07
CA ASN A 11 -16.72 14.59 -18.59
C ASN A 11 -16.67 14.86 -20.10
N GLU A 12 -15.74 15.71 -20.55
CA GLU A 12 -15.51 15.95 -21.98
C GLU A 12 -15.18 14.66 -22.73
N LEU A 13 -14.32 13.80 -22.18
CA LEU A 13 -13.98 12.51 -22.79
C LEU A 13 -15.16 11.55 -22.84
N ILE A 14 -16.01 11.54 -21.82
CA ILE A 14 -17.20 10.69 -21.76
C ILE A 14 -18.20 11.07 -22.84
N ASP A 15 -18.38 12.36 -23.10
CA ASP A 15 -19.35 12.89 -24.08
C ASP A 15 -18.82 12.87 -25.52
N LYS A 16 -17.49 12.82 -25.69
CA LYS A 16 -16.86 12.78 -27.02
C LYS A 16 -17.23 11.48 -27.78
N PRO A 17 -17.77 11.59 -29.01
CA PRO A 17 -18.19 10.42 -29.81
C PRO A 17 -17.07 9.38 -30.00
N ASP A 18 -15.87 9.85 -30.33
CA ASP A 18 -14.74 8.99 -30.70
C ASP A 18 -13.99 8.35 -29.51
N THR A 19 -14.35 8.68 -28.26
CA THR A 19 -13.76 8.01 -27.10
C THR A 19 -14.24 6.55 -27.05
N PRO A 20 -13.34 5.55 -26.93
CA PRO A 20 -13.74 4.15 -26.85
C PRO A 20 -14.73 3.89 -25.72
N ASP A 21 -15.77 3.10 -25.98
CA ASP A 21 -16.83 2.83 -24.99
C ASP A 21 -16.31 2.16 -23.72
N THR A 22 -15.27 1.34 -23.83
CA THR A 22 -14.58 0.74 -22.69
C THR A 22 -13.97 1.80 -21.79
N LEU A 23 -13.31 2.81 -22.37
CA LEU A 23 -12.75 3.94 -21.62
C LEU A 23 -13.87 4.78 -21.00
N LYS A 24 -14.92 5.12 -21.75
CA LYS A 24 -16.10 5.85 -21.22
C LYS A 24 -16.67 5.14 -19.99
N LYS A 25 -16.83 3.81 -20.06
CA LYS A 25 -17.33 2.99 -18.95
C LYS A 25 -16.42 3.10 -17.72
N GLN A 26 -15.10 2.98 -17.90
CA GLN A 26 -14.15 3.07 -16.78
C GLN A 26 -14.11 4.48 -16.17
N LEU A 27 -14.13 5.53 -17.00
CA LEU A 27 -14.14 6.91 -16.51
C LEU A 27 -15.42 7.25 -15.73
N ARG A 28 -16.59 6.76 -16.17
CA ARG A 28 -17.84 6.86 -15.41
C ARG A 28 -17.72 6.15 -14.06
N HIS A 29 -17.10 4.98 -14.03
CA HIS A 29 -16.90 4.23 -12.79
C HIS A 29 -15.97 4.97 -11.81
N ILE A 30 -14.86 5.53 -12.29
CA ILE A 30 -13.95 6.33 -11.47
C ILE A 30 -14.66 7.58 -10.92
N THR A 31 -15.53 8.21 -11.72
CA THR A 31 -16.34 9.34 -11.25
C THR A 31 -17.23 8.95 -10.06
N GLN A 32 -17.83 7.77 -10.10
CA GLN A 32 -18.64 7.24 -8.98
C GLN A 32 -17.78 6.91 -7.76
N ILE A 33 -16.63 6.26 -7.96
CA ILE A 33 -15.66 5.95 -6.90
C ILE A 33 -15.20 7.25 -6.21
N ARG A 34 -14.83 8.27 -6.98
CA ARG A 34 -14.40 9.57 -6.45
C ARG A 34 -15.54 10.23 -5.66
N ALA A 35 -16.75 10.28 -6.21
CA ALA A 35 -17.89 10.85 -5.50
C ALA A 35 -18.14 10.15 -4.15
N PHE A 36 -18.08 8.82 -4.13
CA PHE A 36 -18.19 8.02 -2.91
C PHE A 36 -17.06 8.28 -1.91
N SER A 37 -15.82 8.39 -2.39
CA SER A 37 -14.66 8.67 -1.55
C SER A 37 -14.83 9.98 -0.77
N VAL A 38 -15.40 11.00 -1.41
CA VAL A 38 -15.68 12.29 -0.78
C VAL A 38 -16.87 12.19 0.18
N SER A 39 -18.01 11.67 -0.30
CA SER A 39 -19.26 11.71 0.47
C SER A 39 -19.30 10.77 1.67
N THR A 40 -18.62 9.61 1.56
CA THR A 40 -18.74 8.51 2.52
C THR A 40 -17.45 8.32 3.32
N LEU A 41 -16.31 8.39 2.63
CA LEU A 41 -15.00 8.13 3.25
C LEU A 41 -14.33 9.39 3.78
N ALA A 42 -14.96 10.57 3.60
CA ALA A 42 -14.40 11.87 3.95
C ALA A 42 -13.00 12.13 3.36
N LEU A 43 -12.69 11.51 2.22
CA LEU A 43 -11.44 11.76 1.49
C LEU A 43 -11.48 13.13 0.80
N PRO A 44 -10.33 13.71 0.43
CA PRO A 44 -10.26 15.10 -0.01
C PRO A 44 -11.12 15.40 -1.25
N ASP A 45 -11.97 16.43 -1.15
CA ASP A 45 -12.72 16.95 -2.30
C ASP A 45 -11.90 17.96 -3.11
N ASN A 46 -10.89 17.46 -3.82
CA ASN A 46 -10.03 18.26 -4.68
C ASN A 46 -10.03 17.75 -6.12
N THR A 47 -9.31 18.41 -7.02
CA THR A 47 -9.37 18.09 -8.46
C THR A 47 -8.63 16.80 -8.87
N SER A 48 -8.07 16.02 -7.93
CA SER A 48 -7.50 14.69 -8.22
C SER A 48 -8.57 13.74 -8.78
N TYR A 49 -8.16 12.91 -9.73
CA TYR A 49 -8.98 11.94 -10.47
C TYR A 49 -10.19 12.52 -11.21
N THR A 50 -10.19 13.84 -11.49
CA THR A 50 -11.19 14.49 -12.36
C THR A 50 -10.77 14.56 -13.83
N ARG A 51 -9.49 14.28 -14.11
CA ARG A 51 -8.90 14.32 -15.45
C ARG A 51 -8.25 12.98 -15.78
N TYR A 52 -8.10 12.69 -17.07
CA TYR A 52 -7.47 11.48 -17.59
C TYR A 52 -6.26 11.81 -18.46
N THR A 53 -5.19 11.03 -18.30
CA THR A 53 -4.01 11.09 -19.16
C THR A 53 -3.69 9.72 -19.75
N GLN A 54 -3.65 9.65 -21.08
CA GLN A 54 -3.10 8.50 -21.80
C GLN A 54 -1.57 8.55 -21.74
N LEU A 55 -0.96 7.47 -21.27
CA LEU A 55 0.48 7.25 -21.29
C LEU A 55 0.88 6.43 -22.52
N ASP A 56 2.10 6.63 -22.99
CA ASP A 56 2.79 5.86 -24.03
C ASP A 56 3.54 4.65 -23.47
N ARG A 57 3.24 4.27 -22.22
CA ARG A 57 3.99 3.30 -21.41
C ARG A 57 3.10 2.62 -20.37
N PRO A 58 3.48 1.43 -19.89
CA PRO A 58 2.64 0.65 -18.97
C PRO A 58 2.61 1.20 -17.54
N PHE A 59 3.62 1.95 -17.12
CA PHE A 59 3.76 2.47 -15.76
C PHE A 59 4.06 3.96 -15.76
N VAL A 60 3.60 4.66 -14.72
CA VAL A 60 3.83 6.09 -14.61
C VAL A 60 5.24 6.40 -14.13
N VAL A 61 5.75 5.56 -13.22
CA VAL A 61 7.11 5.59 -12.67
C VAL A 61 7.64 4.16 -12.45
N TRP A 62 8.96 4.06 -12.33
CA TRP A 62 9.69 2.85 -11.96
C TRP A 62 10.46 3.10 -10.68
N ASN A 63 10.18 2.32 -9.64
CA ASN A 63 10.88 2.39 -8.37
C ASN A 63 12.03 1.38 -8.34
N VAL A 64 13.23 1.87 -8.01
CA VAL A 64 14.38 1.03 -7.67
C VAL A 64 14.41 0.86 -6.17
N VAL A 65 14.51 -0.39 -5.73
CA VAL A 65 14.65 -0.75 -4.33
C VAL A 65 15.88 -1.62 -4.18
N ALA A 66 16.64 -1.44 -3.10
CA ALA A 66 17.85 -2.21 -2.86
C ALA A 66 18.03 -2.55 -1.37
N SER A 67 18.69 -3.66 -1.09
CA SER A 67 19.08 -4.09 0.26
C SER A 67 20.39 -4.87 0.20
N PRO A 68 21.12 -5.00 1.32
CA PRO A 68 22.18 -6.00 1.43
C PRO A 68 21.67 -7.42 1.12
N VAL A 69 22.56 -8.29 0.68
CA VAL A 69 22.23 -9.69 0.31
C VAL A 69 21.85 -10.55 1.53
N ASP A 70 22.18 -10.11 2.73
CA ASP A 70 21.96 -10.77 4.01
C ASP A 70 21.15 -9.90 4.98
N SER A 71 20.40 -8.92 4.46
CA SER A 71 19.46 -8.12 5.25
C SER A 71 18.16 -7.85 4.48
N LEU A 72 17.09 -7.58 5.23
CA LEU A 72 15.84 -7.01 4.69
C LEU A 72 15.76 -5.49 4.86
N ASP A 73 16.81 -4.86 5.39
CA ASP A 73 16.87 -3.42 5.55
C ASP A 73 17.09 -2.78 4.18
N LEU A 74 16.16 -1.89 3.84
CA LEU A 74 16.17 -1.22 2.56
C LEU A 74 17.12 -0.02 2.59
N LYS A 75 17.86 0.15 1.49
CA LYS A 75 18.58 1.38 1.21
C LYS A 75 17.58 2.53 1.14
N THR A 76 17.91 3.64 1.81
CA THR A 76 17.11 4.85 1.81
C THR A 76 17.69 5.92 0.89
N TRP A 77 16.80 6.75 0.35
CA TRP A 77 17.14 7.96 -0.40
C TRP A 77 16.37 9.13 0.18
N CYS A 78 17.08 10.22 0.50
CA CYS A 78 16.50 11.38 1.15
C CYS A 78 16.20 12.51 0.16
N PHE A 79 15.02 13.08 0.29
CA PHE A 79 14.52 14.18 -0.53
C PHE A 79 14.02 15.32 0.36
N PRO A 80 14.06 16.58 -0.12
CA PRO A 80 13.74 17.74 0.73
C PRO A 80 12.32 17.75 1.30
N VAL A 81 11.34 17.14 0.61
CA VAL A 81 9.91 17.20 0.99
C VAL A 81 9.43 15.92 1.67
N THR A 82 9.79 14.76 1.13
CA THR A 82 9.29 13.46 1.61
C THR A 82 10.17 12.82 2.68
N GLY A 83 11.32 13.43 2.98
CA GLY A 83 12.34 12.81 3.83
C GLY A 83 13.02 11.63 3.13
N CYS A 84 13.56 10.73 3.92
CA CYS A 84 14.21 9.50 3.52
C CYS A 84 13.18 8.38 3.30
N ILE A 85 13.11 7.89 2.07
CA ILE A 85 12.19 6.83 1.66
C ILE A 85 12.97 5.60 1.17
N SER A 86 12.36 4.42 1.30
CA SER A 86 12.98 3.12 1.03
C SER A 86 13.00 2.70 -0.45
N TYR A 87 12.81 3.66 -1.37
CA TYR A 87 12.88 3.45 -2.81
C TYR A 87 13.27 4.73 -3.54
N LYS A 88 13.73 4.60 -4.79
CA LYS A 88 13.98 5.75 -5.68
C LYS A 88 13.18 5.62 -6.97
N GLY A 89 12.27 6.57 -7.20
CA GLY A 89 11.42 6.61 -8.38
C GLY A 89 12.07 7.28 -9.60
N PHE A 90 11.74 6.77 -10.79
CA PHE A 90 12.17 7.30 -12.08
C PHE A 90 11.00 7.36 -13.06
N TYR A 91 10.89 8.45 -13.83
CA TYR A 91 9.88 8.55 -14.90
C TYR A 91 10.25 7.73 -16.15
N GLN A 92 11.52 7.36 -16.32
CA GLN A 92 12.00 6.54 -17.43
C GLN A 92 12.59 5.23 -16.90
N GLU A 93 12.09 4.10 -17.40
CA GLU A 93 12.56 2.76 -17.03
C GLU A 93 14.07 2.61 -17.21
N VAL A 94 14.62 3.13 -18.31
CA VAL A 94 16.05 3.03 -18.63
C VAL A 94 16.93 3.62 -17.53
N ASP A 95 16.49 4.69 -16.86
CA ASP A 95 17.26 5.31 -15.79
C ASP A 95 17.16 4.52 -14.48
N ALA A 96 16.00 3.92 -14.20
CA ALA A 96 15.84 2.96 -13.11
C ALA A 96 16.75 1.73 -13.32
N VAL A 97 16.78 1.18 -14.54
CA VAL A 97 17.62 0.04 -14.90
C VAL A 97 19.12 0.37 -14.78
N LYS A 98 19.56 1.56 -15.22
CA LYS A 98 20.95 2.00 -15.05
C LYS A 98 21.36 2.01 -13.58
N LEU A 99 20.53 2.60 -12.70
CA LEU A 99 20.81 2.59 -11.27
C LEU A 99 20.82 1.16 -10.72
N ALA A 100 19.86 0.33 -11.12
CA ALA A 100 19.78 -1.04 -10.64
C ALA A 100 21.02 -1.87 -11.02
N VAL A 101 21.55 -1.69 -12.22
CA VAL A 101 22.81 -2.32 -12.66
C VAL A 101 24.00 -1.86 -11.80
N SER A 102 24.08 -0.56 -11.47
CA SER A 102 25.13 -0.04 -10.58
C SER A 102 25.06 -0.70 -9.19
N LEU A 103 23.88 -0.69 -8.58
CA LEU A 103 23.67 -1.23 -7.23
C LEU A 103 23.92 -2.75 -7.18
N ARG A 104 23.57 -3.50 -8.24
CA ARG A 104 23.91 -4.93 -8.32
C ARG A 104 25.42 -5.17 -8.41
N ARG A 105 26.19 -4.30 -9.08
CA ARG A 105 27.66 -4.37 -9.11
C ARG A 105 28.31 -4.08 -7.76
N GLU A 106 27.61 -3.30 -6.92
CA GLU A 106 27.99 -3.08 -5.52
C GLU A 106 27.65 -4.28 -4.62
N GLY A 107 27.07 -5.36 -5.16
CA GLY A 107 26.75 -6.58 -4.43
C GLY A 107 25.42 -6.53 -3.67
N LEU A 108 24.52 -5.62 -4.03
CA LEU A 108 23.19 -5.52 -3.41
C LEU A 108 22.16 -6.39 -4.12
N ASP A 109 21.17 -6.84 -3.35
CA ASP A 109 19.90 -7.30 -3.90
C ASP A 109 19.12 -6.07 -4.38
N VAL A 110 18.61 -6.11 -5.61
CA VAL A 110 17.94 -4.97 -6.24
C VAL A 110 16.72 -5.41 -7.02
N ALA A 111 15.63 -4.66 -6.89
CA ALA A 111 14.42 -4.85 -7.68
C ALA A 111 14.03 -3.55 -8.39
N VAL A 112 13.58 -3.67 -9.64
CA VAL A 112 12.93 -2.58 -10.39
C VAL A 112 11.44 -2.87 -10.48
N LEU A 113 10.62 -1.95 -9.97
CA LEU A 113 9.18 -2.12 -9.85
C LEU A 113 8.46 -1.06 -10.69
N GLY A 114 7.70 -1.51 -11.68
CA GLY A 114 6.77 -0.63 -12.39
C GLY A 114 5.60 -0.27 -11.48
N VAL A 115 5.37 1.03 -11.27
CA VAL A 115 4.28 1.53 -10.42
C VAL A 115 3.19 2.13 -11.31
N PRO A 116 1.94 1.63 -11.23
CA PRO A 116 0.88 2.05 -12.13
C PRO A 116 0.30 3.42 -11.75
N ALA A 117 0.34 3.82 -10.48
CA ALA A 117 -0.13 5.10 -9.97
C ALA A 117 0.90 5.75 -9.04
N TYR A 118 0.67 7.01 -8.70
CA TYR A 118 1.37 7.71 -7.63
C TYR A 118 0.38 8.69 -6.98
N SER A 119 0.72 9.16 -5.78
CA SER A 119 0.13 10.33 -5.16
C SER A 119 1.15 11.46 -5.09
N THR A 120 0.76 12.68 -5.48
CA THR A 120 1.56 13.89 -5.23
C THR A 120 1.22 14.51 -3.89
N LEU A 121 0.59 13.76 -2.97
CA LEU A 121 0.21 14.24 -1.64
C LEU A 121 -0.70 15.49 -1.69
N GLY A 122 -1.41 15.69 -2.81
CA GLY A 122 -2.26 16.84 -3.05
C GLY A 122 -1.53 18.09 -3.57
N PHE A 123 -0.21 18.06 -3.80
CA PHE A 123 0.52 19.18 -4.43
C PHE A 123 0.06 19.44 -5.86
N THR A 124 -0.42 18.42 -6.55
CA THR A 124 -1.02 18.55 -7.88
C THR A 124 -2.29 17.69 -8.00
N PRO A 125 -3.20 18.01 -8.93
CA PRO A 125 -4.34 17.15 -9.19
C PRO A 125 -3.90 15.90 -9.94
N ASP A 126 -3.72 14.81 -9.21
CA ASP A 126 -3.27 13.53 -9.78
C ASP A 126 -4.33 13.01 -10.78
N PRO A 127 -4.00 12.82 -12.06
CA PRO A 127 -4.99 12.37 -13.04
C PRO A 127 -5.19 10.85 -12.97
N VAL A 128 -6.31 10.39 -13.51
CA VAL A 128 -6.48 8.99 -13.93
C VAL A 128 -5.49 8.68 -15.04
N LEU A 129 -4.77 7.57 -14.94
CA LEU A 129 -3.74 7.18 -15.90
C LEU A 129 -4.12 5.92 -16.66
N SER A 130 -3.73 5.83 -17.93
CA SER A 130 -3.93 4.62 -18.73
C SER A 130 -3.24 3.37 -18.16
N SER A 131 -2.26 3.53 -17.28
CA SER A 131 -1.55 2.45 -16.56
C SER A 131 -2.44 1.69 -15.57
N PHE A 132 -3.53 2.30 -15.09
CA PHE A 132 -4.46 1.63 -14.16
C PHE A 132 -5.94 1.74 -14.52
N VAL A 133 -6.34 2.62 -15.45
CA VAL A 133 -7.75 2.86 -15.81
C VAL A 133 -8.54 1.59 -16.18
N ASN A 134 -7.85 0.56 -16.67
CA ASN A 134 -8.46 -0.70 -17.08
C ASN A 134 -8.45 -1.78 -15.98
N TYR A 135 -8.09 -1.43 -14.74
CA TYR A 135 -8.16 -2.37 -13.63
C TYR A 135 -9.62 -2.81 -13.38
N PRO A 136 -9.83 -4.01 -12.80
CA PRO A 136 -11.15 -4.42 -12.34
C PRO A 136 -11.74 -3.38 -11.37
N ALA A 137 -13.06 -3.19 -11.41
CA ALA A 137 -13.78 -2.18 -10.63
C ALA A 137 -13.37 -2.10 -9.13
N GLY A 138 -13.24 -3.25 -8.46
CA GLY A 138 -12.83 -3.29 -7.05
C GLY A 138 -11.38 -2.84 -6.84
N GLU A 139 -10.48 -3.19 -7.77
CA GLU A 139 -9.08 -2.74 -7.75
C GLU A 139 -8.94 -1.26 -8.08
N LEU A 140 -9.79 -0.73 -8.98
CA LEU A 140 -9.87 0.72 -9.23
C LEU A 140 -10.30 1.48 -7.98
N ALA A 141 -11.36 1.04 -7.31
CA ALA A 141 -11.85 1.66 -6.09
C ALA A 141 -10.77 1.66 -5.00
N ARG A 142 -10.17 0.48 -4.77
CA ARG A 142 -9.07 0.30 -3.84
C ARG A 142 -7.92 1.28 -4.10
N LEU A 143 -7.43 1.32 -5.33
CA LEU A 143 -6.30 2.17 -5.71
C LEU A 143 -6.62 3.65 -5.52
N VAL A 144 -7.79 4.12 -5.98
CA VAL A 144 -8.19 5.53 -5.81
C VAL A 144 -8.28 5.91 -4.33
N PHE A 145 -8.85 5.06 -3.48
CA PHE A 145 -8.93 5.33 -2.05
C PHE A 145 -7.55 5.38 -1.40
N HIS A 146 -6.65 4.47 -1.77
CA HIS A 146 -5.27 4.43 -1.30
C HIS A 146 -4.52 5.74 -1.60
N GLU A 147 -4.52 6.15 -2.87
CA GLU A 147 -3.74 7.31 -3.31
C GLU A 147 -4.32 8.63 -2.77
N LEU A 148 -5.65 8.71 -2.61
CA LEU A 148 -6.30 9.84 -1.93
C LEU A 148 -6.01 9.88 -0.43
N ALA A 149 -5.84 8.73 0.23
CA ALA A 149 -5.48 8.67 1.65
C ALA A 149 -4.12 9.34 1.92
N HIS A 150 -3.15 9.20 1.02
CA HIS A 150 -1.87 9.91 1.12
C HIS A 150 -1.99 11.44 1.11
N GLN A 151 -3.10 11.98 0.61
CA GLN A 151 -3.38 13.42 0.63
C GLN A 151 -4.02 13.88 1.95
N VAL A 152 -4.43 12.93 2.81
CA VAL A 152 -4.96 13.20 4.15
C VAL A 152 -3.80 13.23 5.15
N VAL A 153 -3.02 12.15 5.24
CA VAL A 153 -1.86 12.08 6.15
C VAL A 153 -0.63 11.55 5.41
N TYR A 154 0.48 12.26 5.59
CA TYR A 154 1.81 11.83 5.21
C TYR A 154 2.84 12.31 6.24
N ILE A 155 3.63 11.38 6.78
CA ILE A 155 4.68 11.64 7.77
C ILE A 155 6.05 11.42 7.12
N ALA A 156 6.91 12.45 7.14
CA ALA A 156 8.27 12.32 6.63
C ALA A 156 9.04 11.23 7.38
N ASP A 157 9.97 10.57 6.69
CA ASP A 157 10.84 9.52 7.24
C ASP A 157 10.13 8.26 7.76
N ASP A 158 8.83 8.08 7.50
CA ASP A 158 8.07 6.89 7.96
C ASP A 158 7.24 6.23 6.85
N THR A 159 7.94 5.61 5.89
CA THR A 159 7.30 4.88 4.79
C THR A 159 6.33 3.81 5.29
N THR A 160 6.70 3.03 6.32
CA THR A 160 5.83 1.97 6.85
C THR A 160 4.52 2.53 7.39
N PHE A 161 4.55 3.65 8.13
CA PHE A 161 3.34 4.32 8.62
C PHE A 161 2.46 4.78 7.46
N ASN A 162 3.04 5.50 6.49
CA ASN A 162 2.28 6.08 5.37
C ASN A 162 1.61 5.02 4.50
N GLU A 163 2.34 3.98 4.11
CA GLU A 163 1.81 2.89 3.26
C GLU A 163 0.79 2.03 4.01
N SER A 164 1.02 1.78 5.31
CA SER A 164 0.05 1.05 6.14
C SER A 164 -1.22 1.86 6.41
N PHE A 165 -1.12 3.18 6.55
CA PHE A 165 -2.28 4.05 6.70
C PHE A 165 -3.12 4.05 5.41
N ALA A 166 -2.50 4.31 4.26
CA ALA A 166 -3.20 4.31 2.98
C ALA A 166 -3.83 2.94 2.67
N THR A 167 -3.15 1.84 3.00
CA THR A 167 -3.70 0.48 2.90
C THR A 167 -4.83 0.22 3.91
N ALA A 168 -4.82 0.81 5.11
CA ALA A 168 -5.96 0.68 6.01
C ALA A 168 -7.19 1.42 5.48
N VAL A 169 -7.01 2.64 4.95
CA VAL A 169 -8.09 3.42 4.33
C VAL A 169 -8.62 2.74 3.07
N GLU A 170 -7.75 2.14 2.25
CA GLU A 170 -8.18 1.37 1.08
C GLU A 170 -9.11 0.22 1.48
N GLU A 171 -8.75 -0.55 2.52
CA GLU A 171 -9.49 -1.73 2.93
C GLU A 171 -10.84 -1.35 3.56
N LEU A 172 -10.82 -0.36 4.45
CA LEU A 172 -12.02 0.16 5.11
C LEU A 172 -12.97 0.81 4.09
N GLY A 173 -12.44 1.63 3.19
CA GLY A 173 -13.22 2.29 2.16
C GLY A 173 -13.84 1.32 1.17
N LEU A 174 -13.10 0.25 0.83
CA LEU A 174 -13.61 -0.78 -0.06
C LEU A 174 -14.68 -1.65 0.59
N GLU A 175 -14.59 -1.92 1.90
CA GLU A 175 -15.66 -2.57 2.66
C GLU A 175 -16.98 -1.78 2.53
N GLU A 176 -16.93 -0.47 2.78
CA GLU A 176 -18.10 0.43 2.66
C GLU A 176 -18.60 0.56 1.21
N TRP A 177 -17.69 0.56 0.23
CA TRP A 177 -18.04 0.62 -1.20
C TRP A 177 -18.77 -0.64 -1.66
N LEU A 178 -18.26 -1.83 -1.30
CA LEU A 178 -18.86 -3.12 -1.66
C LEU A 178 -20.15 -3.42 -0.90
N ALA A 179 -20.42 -2.70 0.20
CA ALA A 179 -21.66 -2.77 0.94
C ALA A 179 -22.80 -1.95 0.31
N GLN A 180 -22.52 -1.09 -0.67
CA GLN A 180 -23.55 -0.31 -1.35
C GLN A 180 -24.53 -1.22 -2.14
N PRO A 181 -25.83 -0.87 -2.19
CA PRO A 181 -26.80 -1.58 -3.02
C PRO A 181 -26.35 -1.65 -4.48
N GLY A 182 -26.54 -2.81 -5.13
CA GLY A 182 -26.18 -3.01 -6.54
C GLY A 182 -24.73 -3.42 -6.80
N GLN A 183 -23.93 -3.62 -5.75
CA GLN A 183 -22.54 -4.09 -5.83
C GLN A 183 -22.39 -5.60 -5.57
N GLU A 184 -23.48 -6.38 -5.54
CA GLU A 184 -23.45 -7.78 -5.09
C GLU A 184 -22.51 -8.65 -5.94
N THR A 185 -22.56 -8.49 -7.27
CA THR A 185 -21.64 -9.17 -8.18
C THR A 185 -20.20 -8.71 -7.96
N LEU A 186 -19.97 -7.41 -7.78
CA LEU A 186 -18.64 -6.87 -7.54
C LEU A 186 -18.05 -7.42 -6.22
N ARG A 187 -18.86 -7.50 -5.17
CA ARG A 187 -18.48 -8.03 -3.87
C ARG A 187 -18.03 -9.49 -3.95
N VAL A 188 -18.72 -10.33 -4.73
CA VAL A 188 -18.33 -11.73 -4.95
C VAL A 188 -17.00 -11.81 -5.71
N LEU A 189 -16.89 -11.13 -6.85
CA LEU A 189 -15.69 -11.17 -7.68
C LEU A 189 -14.46 -10.63 -6.95
N TYR A 190 -14.62 -9.52 -6.22
CA TYR A 190 -13.55 -8.94 -5.43
C TYR A 190 -13.18 -9.84 -4.24
N GLY A 191 -14.16 -10.48 -3.59
CA GLY A 191 -13.92 -11.40 -2.48
C GLY A 191 -12.97 -12.56 -2.86
N GLU A 192 -13.12 -13.13 -4.06
CA GLU A 192 -12.18 -14.14 -4.54
C GLU A 192 -10.78 -13.58 -4.81
N PHE A 193 -10.69 -12.40 -5.43
CA PHE A 193 -9.42 -11.74 -5.70
C PHE A 193 -8.68 -11.41 -4.39
N ASP A 194 -9.38 -10.84 -3.42
CA ASP A 194 -8.82 -10.46 -2.13
C ASP A 194 -8.45 -11.68 -1.29
N GLY A 195 -9.18 -12.79 -1.42
CA GLY A 195 -8.78 -14.09 -0.86
C GLY A 195 -7.39 -14.52 -1.34
N ARG A 196 -7.14 -14.48 -2.65
CA ARG A 196 -5.82 -14.77 -3.23
C ARG A 196 -4.76 -13.77 -2.77
N ARG A 197 -5.11 -12.48 -2.70
CA ARG A 197 -4.23 -11.40 -2.22
C ARG A 197 -3.78 -11.61 -0.78
N ARG A 198 -4.69 -11.93 0.13
CA ARG A 198 -4.36 -12.23 1.54
C ARG A 198 -3.49 -13.48 1.65
N ALA A 199 -3.81 -14.55 0.93
CA ALA A 199 -3.01 -15.77 0.93
C ALA A 199 -1.57 -15.52 0.41
N PHE A 200 -1.43 -14.73 -0.66
CA PHE A 200 -0.13 -14.34 -1.20
C PHE A 200 0.66 -13.45 -0.25
N ARG A 201 0.04 -12.42 0.35
CA ARG A 201 0.69 -11.57 1.37
C ARG A 201 1.15 -12.39 2.58
N ALA A 202 0.33 -13.32 3.05
CA ALA A 202 0.69 -14.21 4.15
C ALA A 202 1.89 -15.11 3.79
N LEU A 203 1.97 -15.56 2.53
CA LEU A 203 3.11 -16.31 2.02
C LEU A 203 4.41 -15.48 2.08
N LEU A 204 4.38 -14.25 1.56
CA LEU A 204 5.55 -13.36 1.59
C LEU A 204 5.97 -13.04 3.03
N SER A 205 5.01 -12.75 3.90
CA SER A 205 5.24 -12.43 5.32
C SER A 205 5.94 -13.58 6.05
N ARG A 206 5.54 -14.84 5.83
CA ARG A 206 6.24 -16.00 6.39
C ARG A 206 7.69 -16.06 5.92
N ALA A 207 7.95 -15.89 4.63
CA ALA A 207 9.30 -15.88 4.10
C ALA A 207 10.16 -14.75 4.68
N GLN A 208 9.59 -13.55 4.87
CA GLN A 208 10.29 -12.45 5.53
C GLN A 208 10.65 -12.80 6.98
N THR A 209 9.74 -13.40 7.74
CA THR A 209 10.00 -13.83 9.12
C THR A 209 11.14 -14.84 9.18
N ASP A 210 11.10 -15.86 8.31
CA ASP A 210 12.15 -16.89 8.23
C ASP A 210 13.51 -16.26 7.87
N LEU A 211 13.53 -15.34 6.90
CA LEU A 211 14.75 -14.64 6.49
C LEU A 211 15.32 -13.75 7.61
N LYS A 212 14.47 -13.06 8.39
CA LYS A 212 14.95 -12.30 9.57
C LYS A 212 15.67 -13.21 10.57
N GLN A 213 15.15 -14.42 10.80
CA GLN A 213 15.80 -15.39 11.69
C GLN A 213 17.12 -15.89 11.10
N ILE A 214 17.17 -16.14 9.78
CA ILE A 214 18.41 -16.51 9.08
C ILE A 214 19.46 -15.41 9.24
N TYR A 215 19.10 -14.15 8.99
CA TYR A 215 19.99 -12.99 9.07
C TYR A 215 20.42 -12.62 10.49
N ALA A 216 19.66 -13.02 11.52
CA ALA A 216 20.10 -12.88 12.91
C ALA A 216 21.36 -13.73 13.25
N ASN A 217 21.84 -14.58 12.33
CA ASN A 217 23.11 -15.29 12.43
C ASN A 217 24.29 -14.56 11.77
N GLU A 218 24.08 -13.37 11.19
CA GLU A 218 25.15 -12.52 10.67
C GLU A 218 26.21 -12.27 11.76
N GLY A 219 27.49 -12.38 11.39
CA GLY A 219 28.62 -12.27 12.32
C GLY A 219 28.80 -13.45 13.28
N LYS A 220 27.84 -14.39 13.36
CA LYS A 220 27.92 -15.61 14.18
C LYS A 220 28.38 -16.83 13.38
N VAL A 221 28.06 -16.87 12.08
CA VAL A 221 28.50 -17.90 11.13
C VAL A 221 29.11 -17.26 9.89
N ALA A 222 29.80 -18.05 9.06
CA ALA A 222 30.32 -17.56 7.79
C ALA A 222 29.18 -17.04 6.89
N GLN A 223 29.38 -15.90 6.22
CA GLN A 223 28.36 -15.28 5.37
C GLN A 223 27.83 -16.24 4.29
N SER A 224 28.68 -17.12 3.76
CA SER A 224 28.28 -18.15 2.79
C SER A 224 27.16 -19.07 3.31
N VAL A 225 27.16 -19.40 4.61
CA VAL A 225 26.13 -20.22 5.26
C VAL A 225 24.81 -19.47 5.32
N VAL A 226 24.85 -18.18 5.65
CA VAL A 226 23.65 -17.30 5.66
C VAL A 226 23.05 -17.20 4.26
N LEU A 227 23.90 -16.99 3.24
CA LEU A 227 23.48 -16.87 1.85
C LEU A 227 22.93 -18.20 1.27
N GLU A 228 23.49 -19.34 1.68
CA GLU A 228 22.96 -20.66 1.33
C GLU A 228 21.55 -20.86 1.93
N ALA A 229 21.38 -20.58 3.22
CA ALA A 229 20.08 -20.67 3.90
C ALA A 229 19.03 -19.73 3.27
N LYS A 230 19.42 -18.49 2.91
CA LYS A 230 18.58 -17.57 2.14
C LYS A 230 18.15 -18.19 0.81
N SER A 231 19.09 -18.73 0.04
CA SER A 231 18.81 -19.32 -1.28
C SER A 231 17.81 -20.47 -1.18
N MET A 232 17.99 -21.34 -0.18
CA MET A 232 17.04 -22.41 0.14
C MET A 232 15.65 -21.85 0.46
N ARG A 233 15.58 -20.82 1.32
CA ARG A 233 14.30 -20.24 1.70
C ARG A 233 13.56 -19.57 0.54
N MET A 234 14.29 -18.87 -0.34
CA MET A 234 13.76 -18.27 -1.56
C MET A 234 13.27 -19.33 -2.57
N SER A 235 13.93 -20.49 -2.61
CA SER A 235 13.49 -21.62 -3.44
C SER A 235 12.22 -22.24 -2.89
N GLN A 236 12.13 -22.41 -1.56
CA GLN A 236 10.91 -22.85 -0.89
C GLN A 236 9.75 -21.87 -1.12
N LEU A 237 9.99 -20.56 -1.07
CA LEU A 237 8.97 -19.56 -1.35
C LEU A 237 8.36 -19.72 -2.76
N ARG A 238 9.17 -20.04 -3.77
CA ARG A 238 8.68 -20.34 -5.11
C ARG A 238 7.83 -21.61 -5.15
N ALA A 239 8.23 -22.65 -4.43
CA ALA A 239 7.46 -23.90 -4.34
C ALA A 239 6.11 -23.69 -3.61
N ASP A 240 6.12 -22.96 -2.49
CA ASP A 240 4.93 -22.60 -1.73
C ASP A 240 3.93 -21.80 -2.60
N TYR A 241 4.44 -20.89 -3.44
CA TYR A 241 3.61 -20.16 -4.40
C TYR A 241 2.98 -21.09 -5.45
N LEU A 242 3.74 -22.04 -6.00
CA LEU A 242 3.20 -22.99 -6.99
C LEU A 242 2.09 -23.86 -6.38
N ALA A 243 2.20 -24.22 -5.09
CA ALA A 243 1.14 -24.92 -4.37
C ALA A 243 -0.13 -24.05 -4.24
N LEU A 244 0.01 -22.80 -3.80
CA LEU A 244 -1.12 -21.85 -3.75
C LEU A 244 -1.76 -21.64 -5.13
N LYS A 245 -0.95 -21.50 -6.18
CA LYS A 245 -1.43 -21.36 -7.56
C LYS A 245 -2.25 -22.57 -8.00
N ALA A 246 -1.86 -23.79 -7.61
CA ALA A 246 -2.64 -24.99 -7.88
C ALA A 246 -3.99 -24.98 -7.17
N GLU A 247 -4.04 -24.57 -5.89
CA GLU A 247 -5.29 -24.39 -5.14
C GLU A 247 -6.22 -23.35 -5.77
N TRP A 248 -5.66 -22.31 -6.40
CA TRP A 248 -6.41 -21.27 -7.11
C TRP A 248 -6.84 -21.68 -8.52
N GLY A 249 -6.70 -22.95 -8.90
CA GLY A 249 -7.06 -23.45 -10.24
C GLY A 249 -6.12 -22.96 -11.34
N GLY A 250 -4.86 -22.67 -11.01
CA GLY A 250 -3.85 -22.20 -11.96
C GLY A 250 -3.82 -20.70 -12.20
N TRP A 251 -4.58 -19.90 -11.42
CA TRP A 251 -4.57 -18.44 -11.54
C TRP A 251 -3.16 -17.85 -11.38
N SER A 252 -2.71 -17.11 -12.40
CA SER A 252 -1.31 -16.73 -12.60
C SER A 252 -0.98 -15.28 -12.24
N GLY A 253 -1.85 -14.58 -11.51
CA GLY A 253 -1.72 -13.13 -11.29
C GLY A 253 -0.47 -12.68 -10.54
N TYR A 254 0.23 -13.58 -9.83
CA TYR A 254 1.51 -13.29 -9.19
C TYR A 254 2.72 -13.95 -9.87
N ASP A 255 2.55 -14.59 -11.03
CA ASP A 255 3.66 -15.28 -11.72
C ASP A 255 4.82 -14.33 -12.01
N ARG A 256 4.49 -13.13 -12.52
CA ARG A 256 5.48 -12.08 -12.80
C ARG A 256 6.19 -11.61 -11.53
N PHE A 257 5.46 -11.50 -10.42
CA PHE A 257 6.08 -11.15 -9.14
C PHE A 257 7.14 -12.18 -8.75
N MET A 258 6.82 -13.46 -8.91
CA MET A 258 7.68 -14.56 -8.46
C MET A 258 8.84 -14.86 -9.41
N SER A 259 8.72 -14.49 -10.69
CA SER A 259 9.76 -14.71 -11.70
C SER A 259 10.78 -13.57 -11.81
N GLU A 260 10.38 -12.31 -11.58
CA GLU A 260 11.25 -11.14 -11.76
C GLU A 260 11.82 -10.65 -10.42
N ASP A 261 13.14 -10.53 -10.29
CA ASP A 261 13.82 -9.90 -9.13
C ASP A 261 13.32 -10.40 -7.75
N LEU A 262 12.93 -11.67 -7.61
CA LEU A 262 12.54 -12.23 -6.30
C LEU A 262 13.78 -12.40 -5.41
N ASN A 263 14.02 -11.38 -4.60
CA ASN A 263 15.17 -11.20 -3.71
C ASN A 263 14.77 -10.40 -2.44
N ASN A 264 15.75 -10.07 -1.58
CA ASN A 264 15.48 -9.35 -0.33
C ASN A 264 14.81 -8.00 -0.55
N ALA A 265 15.30 -7.20 -1.50
CA ALA A 265 14.75 -5.88 -1.78
C ALA A 265 13.27 -5.95 -2.16
N LYS A 266 12.89 -6.90 -3.03
CA LYS A 266 11.49 -7.10 -3.45
C LYS A 266 10.59 -7.60 -2.32
N LEU A 267 11.09 -8.51 -1.49
CA LEU A 267 10.34 -8.98 -0.33
C LEU A 267 10.16 -7.88 0.70
N ALA A 268 11.23 -7.18 1.07
CA ALA A 268 11.22 -6.12 2.07
C ALA A 268 10.22 -5.02 1.73
N VAL A 269 10.24 -4.48 0.51
CA VAL A 269 9.31 -3.42 0.11
C VAL A 269 7.85 -3.87 0.08
N SER A 270 7.60 -5.14 -0.23
CA SER A 270 6.25 -5.72 -0.22
C SER A 270 5.69 -5.86 1.21
N GLY A 271 6.56 -5.95 2.22
CA GLY A 271 6.17 -5.98 3.64
C GLY A 271 5.74 -4.62 4.21
N LEU A 272 6.25 -3.51 3.67
CA LEU A 272 6.03 -2.16 4.21
C LEU A 272 4.53 -1.76 4.26
N TYR A 273 3.77 -2.19 3.27
CA TYR A 273 2.35 -1.84 3.09
C TYR A 273 1.43 -2.40 4.17
N ASN A 274 1.82 -3.47 4.87
CA ASN A 274 0.88 -4.25 5.67
C ASN A 274 1.19 -4.24 7.17
N GLN A 275 2.34 -3.71 7.59
CA GLN A 275 2.84 -3.88 8.96
C GLN A 275 1.91 -3.30 10.02
N HIS A 276 1.39 -2.08 9.80
CA HIS A 276 0.51 -1.42 10.77
C HIS A 276 -0.98 -1.43 10.38
N VAL A 277 -1.36 -2.08 9.28
CA VAL A 277 -2.77 -2.13 8.82
C VAL A 277 -3.72 -2.62 9.93
N PRO A 278 -3.43 -3.71 10.68
CA PRO A 278 -4.30 -4.13 11.78
C PRO A 278 -4.42 -3.08 12.89
N GLY A 279 -3.34 -2.34 13.18
CA GLY A 279 -3.34 -1.28 14.19
C GLY A 279 -4.20 -0.08 13.77
N PHE A 280 -4.12 0.34 12.50
CA PHE A 280 -4.99 1.39 11.96
C PHE A 280 -6.46 0.98 11.91
N LYS A 281 -6.77 -0.28 11.59
CA LYS A 281 -8.15 -0.79 11.64
C LYS A 281 -8.66 -0.82 13.08
N GLY A 282 -7.82 -1.20 14.06
CA GLY A 282 -8.11 -1.06 15.48
C GLY A 282 -8.37 0.38 15.90
N LEU A 283 -7.58 1.33 15.38
CA LEU A 283 -7.79 2.77 15.60
C LEU A 283 -9.13 3.24 15.03
N PHE A 284 -9.51 2.81 13.82
CA PHE A 284 -10.79 3.14 13.22
C PHE A 284 -11.99 2.66 14.05
N GLU A 285 -11.92 1.42 14.56
CA GLU A 285 -12.93 0.88 15.48
C GLU A 285 -13.00 1.67 16.79
N TRP A 286 -11.83 2.03 17.34
CA TRP A 286 -11.74 2.83 18.56
C TRP A 286 -12.31 4.24 18.39
N CYS A 287 -12.13 4.84 17.21
CA CYS A 287 -12.75 6.10 16.81
C CYS A 287 -14.25 5.96 16.45
N GLY A 288 -14.81 4.76 16.61
CA GLY A 288 -16.24 4.50 16.47
C GLY A 288 -16.71 4.31 15.04
N ARG A 289 -15.80 3.92 14.13
CA ARG A 289 -16.01 3.78 12.67
C ARG A 289 -16.45 5.07 11.98
N ASP A 290 -15.83 6.18 12.38
CA ASP A 290 -16.06 7.51 11.80
C ASP A 290 -14.78 8.01 11.12
N PHE A 291 -14.81 8.18 9.79
CA PHE A 291 -13.64 8.56 9.01
C PHE A 291 -13.03 9.91 9.42
N PRO A 292 -13.80 11.01 9.58
CA PRO A 292 -13.25 12.29 10.04
C PRO A 292 -12.51 12.18 11.38
N ARG A 293 -13.10 11.50 12.38
CA ARG A 293 -12.44 11.29 13.68
C ARG A 293 -11.20 10.42 13.56
N PHE A 294 -11.27 9.37 12.76
CA PHE A 294 -10.14 8.49 12.49
C PHE A 294 -8.98 9.26 11.86
N TYR A 295 -9.23 10.10 10.85
CA TYR A 295 -8.18 10.91 10.22
C TYR A 295 -7.56 11.91 11.19
N GLY A 296 -8.37 12.63 11.97
CA GLY A 296 -7.84 13.53 13.00
C GLY A 296 -6.99 12.83 14.06
N ALA A 297 -7.34 11.58 14.40
CA ALA A 297 -6.53 10.76 15.31
C ALA A 297 -5.22 10.28 14.65
N VAL A 298 -5.24 9.92 13.37
CA VAL A 298 -4.02 9.56 12.63
C VAL A 298 -3.09 10.77 12.47
N GLU A 299 -3.62 11.97 12.20
CA GLU A 299 -2.84 13.22 12.16
C GLU A 299 -2.16 13.49 13.51
N SER A 300 -2.93 13.38 14.60
CA SER A 300 -2.42 13.56 15.97
C SER A 300 -1.36 12.53 16.33
N LEU A 301 -1.57 11.27 15.93
CA LEU A 301 -0.58 10.21 16.09
C LEU A 301 0.68 10.49 15.28
N GLY A 302 0.54 11.07 14.08
CA GLY A 302 1.64 11.47 13.21
C GLY A 302 2.63 12.45 13.84
N GLN A 303 2.19 13.28 14.79
CA GLN A 303 3.03 14.25 15.51
C GLN A 303 3.90 13.61 16.61
N ARG A 304 3.66 12.34 16.96
CA ARG A 304 4.42 11.59 17.97
C ARG A 304 5.75 11.09 17.40
N SER A 305 6.66 10.61 18.26
CA SER A 305 7.88 9.94 17.79
C SER A 305 7.55 8.65 17.03
N LYS A 306 8.48 8.15 16.20
CA LYS A 306 8.26 6.89 15.48
C LYS A 306 7.99 5.74 16.43
N GLU A 307 8.74 5.66 17.52
CA GLU A 307 8.62 4.62 18.53
C GLU A 307 7.24 4.66 19.21
N GLU A 308 6.74 5.85 19.54
CA GLU A 308 5.40 6.03 20.11
C GLU A 308 4.30 5.63 19.10
N ARG A 309 4.43 6.03 17.82
CA ARG A 309 3.50 5.63 16.75
C ARG A 309 3.42 4.12 16.64
N ASP A 310 4.57 3.46 16.51
CA ASP A 310 4.65 2.01 16.36
C ASP A 310 4.06 1.30 17.60
N GLN A 311 4.33 1.81 18.82
CA GLN A 311 3.80 1.26 20.06
C GLN A 311 2.27 1.39 20.15
N VAL A 312 1.70 2.55 19.83
CA VAL A 312 0.25 2.76 19.83
C VAL A 312 -0.42 1.82 18.82
N LEU A 313 0.09 1.77 17.59
CA LEU A 313 -0.48 0.92 16.53
C LEU A 313 -0.39 -0.57 16.88
N ASN A 314 0.72 -1.03 17.45
CA ASN A 314 0.87 -2.41 17.92
C ASN A 314 -0.10 -2.75 19.06
N THR A 315 -0.37 -1.78 19.94
CA THR A 315 -1.32 -1.95 21.05
C THR A 315 -2.75 -2.05 20.54
N LEU A 316 -3.10 -1.25 19.52
CA LEU A 316 -4.45 -1.22 18.95
C LEU A 316 -4.81 -2.44 18.10
N VAL A 317 -3.84 -3.26 17.69
CA VAL A 317 -4.10 -4.56 17.04
C VAL A 317 -5.04 -5.45 17.86
N HIS A 318 -4.96 -5.37 19.19
CA HIS A 318 -5.70 -6.22 20.12
C HIS A 318 -6.77 -5.45 20.92
N ALA A 319 -7.04 -4.18 20.58
CA ALA A 319 -7.98 -3.38 21.35
C ALA A 319 -9.41 -3.94 21.24
N PRO A 320 -10.14 -4.09 22.36
CA PRO A 320 -11.50 -4.62 22.33
C PRO A 320 -12.44 -3.69 21.55
N GLN A 321 -13.27 -4.28 20.69
CA GLN A 321 -14.19 -3.59 19.75
C GLN A 321 -15.36 -2.81 20.41
N LYS A 322 -15.27 -2.43 21.69
CA LYS A 322 -16.34 -1.69 22.38
C LYS A 322 -15.81 -0.42 23.08
N ARG A 323 -16.42 0.70 22.66
CA ARG A 323 -16.12 2.14 22.82
C ARG A 323 -15.71 2.63 24.24
N PRO A 324 -14.95 3.74 24.27
CA PRO A 324 -15.59 5.05 24.44
C PRO A 324 -15.29 6.05 23.30
N VAL A 325 -16.37 6.68 22.82
CA VAL A 325 -16.45 7.69 21.74
C VAL A 325 -15.67 8.98 22.05
N SER A 326 -15.26 9.18 23.31
CA SER A 326 -14.51 10.35 23.79
C SER A 326 -12.99 10.14 23.86
N ALA A 327 -12.49 8.92 23.61
CA ALA A 327 -11.08 8.60 23.80
C ALA A 327 -10.22 8.80 22.55
N CYS A 328 -10.81 8.82 21.34
CA CYS A 328 -10.12 9.07 20.07
C CYS A 328 -9.64 10.53 19.94
N SER A 329 -8.62 10.87 20.72
CA SER A 329 -7.98 12.18 20.84
C SER A 329 -6.55 12.01 21.41
N GLU A 330 -5.74 13.08 21.41
CA GLU A 330 -4.37 13.06 21.95
C GLU A 330 -4.26 12.48 23.35
N GLY A 331 -5.18 12.83 24.27
CA GLY A 331 -5.18 12.32 25.64
C GLY A 331 -5.45 10.82 25.76
N GLY A 332 -6.07 10.20 24.74
CA GLY A 332 -6.25 8.75 24.68
C GLY A 332 -4.97 8.01 24.28
N PHE A 333 -4.10 8.62 23.49
CA PHE A 333 -2.80 8.02 23.14
C PHE A 333 -1.84 8.01 24.33
N ASP A 334 -1.83 9.07 25.14
CA ASP A 334 -1.03 9.08 26.37
C ASP A 334 -1.46 7.96 27.32
N ALA A 335 -2.77 7.70 27.44
CA ALA A 335 -3.29 6.58 28.22
C ALA A 335 -2.85 5.21 27.66
N ILE A 336 -2.86 5.03 26.33
CA ILE A 336 -2.38 3.80 25.68
C ILE A 336 -0.88 3.59 25.95
N LEU A 337 -0.08 4.65 25.83
CA LEU A 337 1.37 4.60 26.07
C LEU A 337 1.70 4.29 27.54
N GLN A 338 0.95 4.84 28.49
CA GLN A 338 1.21 4.70 29.92
C GLN A 338 0.63 3.42 30.55
N HIS A 339 -0.53 2.95 30.06
CA HIS A 339 -1.30 1.90 30.75
C HIS A 339 -1.65 0.70 29.86
N GLY A 340 -1.24 0.70 28.59
CA GLY A 340 -1.71 -0.28 27.61
C GLY A 340 -3.15 0.01 27.16
N PRO A 341 -3.78 -0.89 26.38
CA PRO A 341 -5.12 -0.64 25.87
C PRO A 341 -6.10 -0.49 27.05
N PRO A 342 -7.06 0.45 27.01
CA PRO A 342 -8.01 0.61 28.10
C PRO A 342 -8.75 -0.71 28.36
N VAL A 343 -8.44 -1.35 29.48
CA VAL A 343 -9.18 -2.54 29.96
C VAL A 343 -10.43 -2.01 30.66
N LEU A 344 -11.59 -2.18 30.04
CA LEU A 344 -12.85 -1.90 30.73
C LEU A 344 -13.01 -2.90 31.88
N LYS A 345 -13.16 -2.38 33.11
CA LYS A 345 -13.79 -3.12 34.19
C LYS A 345 -15.28 -3.20 33.86
N ASP A 346 -15.83 -4.41 33.85
CA ASP A 346 -17.27 -4.61 33.75
C ASP A 346 -17.97 -3.88 34.91
N HIS A 347 -18.64 -2.77 34.61
CA HIS A 347 -19.66 -2.25 35.50
C HIS A 347 -20.92 -3.10 35.28
N LYS A 348 -21.12 -4.05 36.21
CA LYS A 348 -22.31 -4.88 36.34
C LYS A 348 -23.58 -4.06 36.53
#